data_AF-A0A7S2V309-F1
#
_entry.id   AF-A0A7S2V309-F1
#
_cell.length_a   1.000
_cell.length_b   1.000
_cell.length_c   1.000
_cell.angle_alpha   90.00
_cell.angle_beta   90.00
_cell.angle_gamma   90.00
#
_symmetry.space_group_name_H-M   'P 1'
#
loop_
_entity.id
_entity.type
_entity.pdbx_description
1 polymer ?
#
loop_
_entity_poly.entity_id
_entity_poly.type
_entity_poly.pdbx_seq_one_letter_code
_entity_poly.pdbx_strand_id
1 'polypeptide(L)'
;MAFYIPGMDKVVLIMSIALSKLCDVLFVMMVVLFFYAALGLAIFPDVDYTEWELAENVGFGSLWEAIQMLLQLMNAGVIDAIYLTQRETATPDIFVGFFFGSFLLIVNFLMINMFVMVIVETFEMFSHDARRATETALRQYQEAWTCQDPKASGVISHDSLVGLLMALPEPLGVSKGAPFRVLMLKVKLVESL
;
A
#
# COMPACT_ATOMS: atom_id res chain seq x y z
N MET A 1 9.97 -3.79 31.42
CA MET A 1 10.87 -2.89 30.68
C MET A 1 10.45 -2.98 29.22
N ALA A 2 9.55 -2.10 28.78
CA ALA A 2 9.05 -2.12 27.40
C ALA A 2 9.97 -1.26 26.53
N PHE A 3 10.57 -1.87 25.51
CA PHE A 3 11.44 -1.21 24.54
C PHE A 3 10.56 -0.38 23.59
N TYR A 4 10.24 0.85 23.98
CA TYR A 4 9.52 1.80 23.13
C TYR A 4 10.52 2.42 22.16
N ILE A 5 10.55 1.91 20.93
CA ILE A 5 11.32 2.49 19.83
C ILE A 5 10.43 3.52 19.14
N PRO A 6 10.73 4.83 19.24
CA PRO A 6 9.95 5.86 18.56
C PRO A 6 9.89 5.57 17.06
N GLY A 7 8.68 5.46 16.51
CA GLY A 7 8.45 5.19 15.09
C GLY A 7 8.06 3.73 14.76
N MET A 8 8.23 2.79 15.70
CA MET A 8 7.75 1.42 15.50
C MET A 8 6.23 1.37 15.40
N ASP A 9 5.53 2.21 16.15
CA ASP A 9 4.08 2.41 16.13
C ASP A 9 3.57 2.85 14.74
N LYS A 10 4.32 3.71 14.03
CA LYS A 10 3.99 4.06 12.64
C LYS A 10 4.20 2.90 11.67
N VAL A 11 5.29 2.14 11.85
CA VAL A 11 5.59 0.97 11.01
C VAL A 11 4.54 -0.12 11.21
N VAL A 12 4.16 -0.41 12.46
CA VAL A 12 3.11 -1.38 12.79
C VAL A 12 1.76 -0.95 12.24
N LEU A 13 1.44 0.36 12.28
CA LEU A 13 0.23 0.89 11.68
C LEU A 13 0.21 0.67 10.15
N ILE A 14 1.28 1.05 9.44
CA ILE A 14 1.43 0.82 7.99
C ILE A 14 1.29 -0.67 7.67
N MET A 15 1.97 -1.51 8.44
CA MET A 15 1.95 -2.96 8.27
C MET A 15 0.54 -3.55 8.48
N SER A 16 -0.21 -3.04 9.46
CA SER A 16 -1.59 -3.48 9.70
C SER A 16 -2.56 -3.04 8.60
N ILE A 17 -2.38 -1.85 8.04
CA ILE A 17 -3.18 -1.33 6.92
C ILE A 17 -2.91 -2.18 5.68
N ALA A 18 -1.63 -2.39 5.34
CA ALA A 18 -1.22 -3.22 4.21
C ALA A 18 -1.73 -4.67 4.36
N LEU A 19 -1.70 -5.22 5.58
CA LEU A 19 -2.21 -6.56 5.86
C LEU A 19 -3.71 -6.68 5.59
N SER A 20 -4.51 -5.70 6.01
CA SER A 20 -5.95 -5.71 5.76
C SER A 20 -6.28 -5.77 4.26
N LYS A 21 -5.52 -5.06 3.43
CA LYS A 21 -5.76 -5.05 1.97
C LYS A 21 -5.25 -6.28 1.27
N LEU A 22 -4.13 -6.82 1.75
CA LEU A 22 -3.65 -8.11 1.31
C LEU A 22 -4.72 -9.18 1.56
N CYS A 23 -5.38 -9.16 2.73
CA CYS A 23 -6.49 -10.07 3.02
C CYS A 23 -7.66 -9.92 2.04
N ASP A 24 -8.04 -8.69 1.67
CA ASP A 24 -9.12 -8.45 0.69
C ASP A 24 -8.78 -9.06 -0.67
N VAL A 25 -7.55 -8.86 -1.16
CA VAL A 25 -7.12 -9.43 -2.44
C VAL A 25 -6.96 -10.94 -2.36
N LEU A 26 -6.42 -11.48 -1.26
CA LEU A 26 -6.35 -12.92 -1.04
C LEU A 26 -7.73 -13.57 -1.05
N PHE A 27 -8.76 -12.90 -0.52
CA PHE A 27 -10.13 -13.40 -0.57
C PHE A 27 -10.65 -13.48 -2.01
N VAL A 28 -10.44 -12.43 -2.81
CA VAL A 28 -10.79 -12.45 -4.24
C VAL A 28 -10.01 -13.54 -4.97
N MET A 29 -8.71 -13.68 -4.69
CA MET A 29 -7.86 -14.72 -5.26
C MET A 29 -8.34 -16.12 -4.90
N MET A 30 -8.79 -16.35 -3.66
CA MET A 30 -9.36 -17.61 -3.21
C MET A 30 -10.62 -17.98 -4.02
N VAL A 31 -11.49 -17.01 -4.30
CA VAL A 31 -12.69 -17.22 -5.12
C VAL A 31 -12.31 -17.61 -6.56
N VAL A 32 -11.33 -16.91 -7.15
CA VAL A 32 -10.83 -17.24 -8.49
C VAL A 32 -10.21 -18.63 -8.52
N LEU A 33 -9.37 -18.97 -7.55
CA LEU A 33 -8.76 -20.30 -7.42
C LEU A 33 -9.80 -21.39 -7.29
N PHE A 34 -10.82 -21.19 -6.44
CA PHE A 34 -11.90 -22.15 -6.27
C PHE A 34 -12.69 -22.38 -7.57
N PHE A 35 -13.03 -21.29 -8.28
CA PHE A 35 -13.74 -21.38 -9.55
C PHE A 35 -12.92 -22.11 -10.62
N TYR A 36 -11.65 -21.74 -10.78
CA TYR A 36 -10.77 -22.39 -11.75
C TYR A 36 -10.44 -23.85 -11.38
N ALA A 37 -10.33 -24.18 -10.09
CA ALA A 37 -10.14 -25.55 -9.63
C ALA A 37 -11.36 -26.42 -9.97
N ALA A 38 -12.57 -25.94 -9.65
CA ALA A 38 -13.81 -26.65 -9.98
C ALA A 38 -14.01 -26.80 -11.50
N LEU A 39 -13.67 -25.77 -12.27
CA LEU A 39 -13.74 -25.79 -13.73
C LEU A 39 -12.69 -26.74 -14.33
N GLY A 40 -11.48 -26.77 -13.78
CA GLY A 40 -10.43 -27.70 -14.18
C GLY A 40 -10.80 -29.16 -13.92
N LEU A 41 -11.42 -29.47 -12.77
CA LEU A 41 -11.99 -30.80 -12.48
C LEU A 41 -13.05 -31.22 -13.51
N ALA A 42 -13.86 -30.28 -13.99
CA ALA A 42 -14.91 -30.56 -14.96
C ALA A 42 -14.38 -30.76 -16.39
N ILE A 43 -13.27 -30.12 -16.75
CA ILE A 43 -12.71 -30.13 -18.12
C ILE A 43 -11.62 -31.21 -18.28
N PHE A 44 -10.86 -31.50 -17.22
CA PHE A 44 -9.73 -32.42 -17.25
C PHE A 44 -9.91 -33.63 -16.29
N PRO A 45 -11.03 -34.38 -16.36
CA PRO A 45 -11.28 -35.48 -15.43
C PRO A 45 -10.39 -36.70 -15.66
N ASP A 46 -9.93 -36.91 -16.89
CA ASP A 46 -9.24 -38.15 -17.32
C ASP A 46 -7.72 -38.01 -17.44
N VAL A 47 -7.14 -36.89 -16.97
CA VAL A 47 -5.69 -36.69 -17.05
C VAL A 47 -5.03 -37.34 -15.83
N ASP A 48 -4.15 -38.30 -16.08
CA ASP A 48 -3.36 -38.92 -15.03
C ASP A 48 -2.12 -38.08 -14.71
N TYR A 49 -2.09 -37.54 -13.48
CA TYR A 49 -0.99 -36.72 -12.97
C TYR A 49 -0.02 -37.53 -12.08
N THR A 50 -0.18 -38.85 -11.98
CA THR A 50 0.62 -39.71 -11.08
C THR A 50 2.05 -39.98 -11.55
N GLU A 51 2.39 -39.77 -12.82
CA GLU A 51 3.73 -40.03 -13.36
C GLU A 51 4.80 -38.99 -12.97
N TRP A 52 4.45 -37.99 -12.15
CA TRP A 52 5.37 -36.91 -11.85
C TRP A 52 6.18 -37.15 -10.56
N GLU A 53 7.51 -37.25 -10.69
CA GLU A 53 8.46 -37.56 -9.61
C GLU A 53 8.65 -36.45 -8.57
N LEU A 54 8.04 -35.26 -8.73
CA LEU A 54 8.43 -34.06 -7.98
C LEU A 54 7.30 -33.38 -7.16
N ALA A 55 6.06 -33.87 -7.17
CA ALA A 55 5.03 -33.52 -6.18
C ALA A 55 3.86 -34.49 -6.12
N GLU A 56 3.83 -35.21 -5.02
CA GLU A 56 2.62 -35.87 -4.59
C GLU A 56 1.45 -34.87 -4.53
N ASN A 57 0.30 -35.27 -5.07
CA ASN A 57 -0.98 -34.56 -4.97
C ASN A 57 -1.08 -33.24 -5.77
N VAL A 58 -0.54 -33.18 -6.99
CA VAL A 58 -0.72 -32.04 -7.90
C VAL A 58 -1.43 -32.51 -9.17
N GLY A 59 -2.64 -32.00 -9.44
CA GLY A 59 -3.44 -32.39 -10.61
C GLY A 59 -4.91 -31.98 -10.48
N PHE A 60 -5.76 -32.41 -11.41
CA PHE A 60 -7.22 -32.18 -11.36
C PHE A 60 -8.00 -33.39 -10.81
N GLY A 61 -7.37 -34.27 -10.02
CA GLY A 61 -8.04 -35.43 -9.41
C GLY A 61 -9.01 -35.07 -8.29
N SER A 62 -8.65 -34.10 -7.46
CA SER A 62 -9.53 -33.53 -6.43
C SER A 62 -9.46 -32.01 -6.39
N LEU A 63 -10.49 -31.36 -5.84
CA LEU A 63 -10.55 -29.89 -5.75
C LEU A 63 -9.29 -29.33 -5.04
N TRP A 64 -8.81 -30.03 -4.02
CA TRP A 64 -7.64 -29.62 -3.26
C TRP A 64 -6.35 -29.72 -4.06
N GLU A 65 -6.14 -30.84 -4.78
CA GLU A 65 -5.00 -31.02 -5.70
C GLU A 65 -5.02 -29.95 -6.79
N ALA A 66 -6.21 -29.61 -7.31
CA ALA A 66 -6.37 -28.58 -8.34
C ALA A 66 -6.02 -27.19 -7.80
N ILE A 67 -6.43 -26.87 -6.57
CA ILE A 67 -6.03 -25.63 -5.90
C ILE A 67 -4.51 -25.59 -5.72
N GLN A 68 -3.89 -26.68 -5.28
CA GLN A 68 -2.43 -26.76 -5.10
C GLN A 68 -1.69 -26.59 -6.43
N MET A 69 -2.17 -27.23 -7.50
CA MET A 69 -1.65 -27.08 -8.85
C MET A 69 -1.72 -25.64 -9.34
N LEU A 70 -2.88 -24.99 -9.21
CA LEU A 70 -3.07 -23.59 -9.61
C LEU A 70 -2.19 -22.63 -8.80
N LEU A 71 -2.06 -22.85 -7.48
CA LEU A 71 -1.17 -22.06 -6.61
C LEU A 71 0.31 -22.22 -7.01
N GLN A 72 0.74 -23.42 -7.36
CA GLN A 72 2.12 -23.64 -7.82
C GLN A 72 2.34 -23.05 -9.22
N LEU A 73 1.32 -23.08 -10.08
CA LEU A 73 1.36 -22.47 -11.40
C LEU A 73 1.55 -20.95 -11.33
N MET A 74 0.95 -20.27 -10.33
CA MET A 74 1.20 -18.84 -10.08
C MET A 74 2.68 -18.53 -9.85
N ASN A 75 3.39 -19.44 -9.18
CA ASN A 75 4.81 -19.30 -8.87
C ASN A 75 5.72 -19.90 -9.95
N ALA A 76 5.17 -20.23 -11.13
CA ALA A 76 5.87 -20.93 -12.20
C ALA A 76 6.48 -22.29 -11.79
N GLY A 77 6.05 -22.87 -10.66
CA GLY A 77 6.65 -24.09 -10.11
C GLY A 77 6.30 -25.35 -10.89
N VAL A 78 5.17 -25.35 -11.61
CA VAL A 78 4.66 -26.52 -12.34
C VAL A 78 4.11 -26.11 -13.71
N ILE A 79 4.93 -25.41 -14.50
CA ILE A 79 4.59 -25.06 -15.89
C ILE A 79 4.47 -26.34 -16.75
N ASP A 80 5.28 -27.35 -16.45
CA ASP A 80 5.28 -28.63 -17.18
C ASP A 80 3.94 -29.37 -17.11
N ALA A 81 3.14 -29.13 -16.07
CA ALA A 81 1.81 -29.72 -16.01
C ALA A 81 0.83 -29.15 -17.05
N ILE A 82 1.08 -27.97 -17.62
CA ILE A 82 0.30 -27.48 -18.77
C ILE A 82 0.57 -28.38 -19.97
N TYR A 83 1.84 -28.68 -20.26
CA TYR A 83 2.23 -29.53 -21.38
C TYR A 83 1.71 -30.97 -21.23
N LEU A 84 1.74 -31.51 -20.00
CA LEU A 84 1.15 -32.82 -19.71
C LEU A 84 -0.37 -32.80 -19.90
N THR A 85 -1.04 -31.76 -19.39
CA THR A 85 -2.49 -31.61 -19.58
C THR A 85 -2.83 -31.54 -21.07
N GLN A 86 -2.03 -30.85 -21.89
CA GLN A 86 -2.22 -30.80 -23.35
C GLN A 86 -2.03 -32.16 -24.02
N ARG A 87 -1.06 -32.96 -23.54
CA ARG A 87 -0.72 -34.25 -24.17
C ARG A 87 -1.72 -35.36 -23.84
N GLU A 88 -2.17 -35.43 -22.58
CA GLU A 88 -2.95 -36.56 -22.06
C GLU A 88 -4.47 -36.29 -22.11
N THR A 89 -4.89 -35.03 -22.29
CA THR A 89 -6.32 -34.70 -22.42
C THR A 89 -6.86 -35.01 -23.82
N ALA A 90 -8.13 -35.38 -23.91
CA ALA A 90 -8.87 -35.42 -25.17
C ALA A 90 -9.34 -34.02 -25.65
N THR A 91 -9.18 -32.98 -24.81
CA THR A 91 -9.57 -31.61 -25.16
C THR A 91 -8.59 -30.96 -26.15
N PRO A 92 -9.04 -30.12 -27.08
CA PRO A 92 -8.12 -29.50 -28.04
C PRO A 92 -7.14 -28.54 -27.34
N ASP A 93 -5.87 -28.56 -27.74
CA ASP A 93 -4.78 -27.75 -27.15
C ASP A 93 -5.11 -26.26 -26.98
N ILE A 94 -5.91 -25.71 -27.90
CA ILE A 94 -6.36 -24.31 -27.86
C ILE A 94 -7.22 -24.04 -26.61
N PHE A 95 -8.08 -24.97 -26.22
CA PHE A 95 -8.91 -24.83 -25.02
C PHE A 95 -8.08 -24.96 -23.74
N VAL A 96 -7.10 -25.86 -23.73
CA VAL A 96 -6.15 -26.01 -22.62
C VAL A 96 -5.34 -24.73 -22.44
N GLY A 97 -4.79 -24.21 -23.53
CA GLY A 97 -4.05 -22.95 -23.55
C GLY A 97 -4.91 -21.75 -23.13
N PHE A 98 -6.19 -21.71 -23.54
CA PHE A 98 -7.12 -20.67 -23.10
C PHE A 98 -7.45 -20.76 -21.61
N PHE A 99 -7.65 -21.97 -21.07
CA PHE A 99 -7.90 -22.18 -19.64
C PHE A 99 -6.74 -21.67 -18.79
N PHE A 100 -5.52 -22.17 -19.02
CA PHE A 100 -4.35 -21.75 -18.24
C PHE A 100 -3.92 -20.31 -18.54
N GLY A 101 -4.03 -19.88 -19.79
CA GLY A 101 -3.71 -18.51 -20.20
C GLY A 101 -4.64 -17.49 -19.55
N SER A 102 -5.96 -17.73 -19.54
CA SER A 102 -6.92 -16.85 -18.87
C SER A 102 -6.71 -16.81 -17.37
N PHE A 103 -6.44 -17.96 -16.73
CA PHE A 103 -6.10 -18.04 -15.31
C PHE A 103 -4.88 -17.17 -14.97
N LEU A 104 -3.77 -17.35 -15.70
CA LEU A 104 -2.54 -16.61 -15.48
C LEU A 104 -2.72 -15.11 -15.72
N LEU A 105 -3.49 -14.71 -16.71
CA LEU A 105 -3.79 -13.30 -16.97
C LEU A 105 -4.60 -12.67 -15.82
N ILE A 106 -5.65 -13.35 -15.35
CA ILE A 106 -6.49 -12.85 -14.26
C ILE A 106 -5.68 -12.75 -12.97
N VAL A 107 -4.93 -13.79 -12.59
CA VAL A 107 -4.16 -13.78 -11.36
C VAL A 107 -3.03 -12.75 -11.41
N ASN A 108 -2.31 -12.62 -12.52
CA ASN A 108 -1.31 -11.58 -12.67
C ASN A 108 -1.91 -10.17 -12.59
N PHE A 109 -3.08 -9.95 -13.20
CA PHE A 109 -3.80 -8.68 -13.09
C PHE A 109 -4.16 -8.37 -11.63
N LEU A 110 -4.68 -9.35 -10.89
CA LEU A 110 -4.99 -9.20 -9.47
C LEU A 110 -3.74 -8.91 -8.63
N MET A 111 -2.63 -9.62 -8.86
CA MET A 111 -1.36 -9.43 -8.16
C MET A 111 -0.77 -8.03 -8.41
N ILE A 112 -0.78 -7.57 -9.66
CA ILE A 112 -0.32 -6.22 -10.01
C ILE A 112 -1.20 -5.16 -9.33
N ASN A 113 -2.53 -5.34 -9.37
CA ASN A 113 -3.44 -4.41 -8.72
C ASN A 113 -3.30 -4.39 -7.19
N MET A 114 -2.94 -5.53 -6.57
CA MET A 114 -2.57 -5.57 -5.15
C MET A 114 -1.38 -4.65 -4.87
N PHE A 115 -0.33 -4.73 -5.70
CA PHE A 115 0.86 -3.92 -5.53
C PHE A 115 0.58 -2.42 -5.72
N VAL A 116 -0.20 -2.07 -6.75
CA VAL A 116 -0.65 -0.69 -6.99
C VAL A 116 -1.45 -0.17 -5.80
N MET A 117 -2.40 -0.97 -5.28
CA MET A 117 -3.22 -0.58 -4.14
C MET A 117 -2.38 -0.32 -2.89
N VAL A 118 -1.43 -1.21 -2.57
CA VAL A 118 -0.52 -1.05 -1.42
C VAL A 118 0.35 0.21 -1.57
N ILE A 119 0.83 0.52 -2.78
CA ILE A 119 1.62 1.73 -3.03
C ILE A 119 0.77 3.00 -2.85
N VAL A 120 -0.44 3.02 -3.40
CA VAL A 120 -1.33 4.19 -3.32
C VAL A 120 -1.64 4.50 -1.86
N GLU A 121 -1.98 3.49 -1.06
CA GLU A 121 -2.27 3.69 0.37
C GLU A 121 -1.05 4.17 1.15
N THR A 122 0.14 3.69 0.79
CA THR A 122 1.39 4.18 1.37
C THR A 122 1.56 5.68 1.08
N PHE A 123 1.35 6.09 -0.17
CA PHE A 123 1.47 7.49 -0.57
C PHE A 123 0.39 8.38 0.07
N GLU A 124 -0.85 7.90 0.16
CA GLU A 124 -1.95 8.59 0.84
C GLU A 124 -1.65 8.79 2.33
N MET A 125 -1.08 7.78 3.00
CA MET A 125 -0.68 7.88 4.40
C MET A 125 0.40 8.95 4.61
N PHE A 126 1.45 8.96 3.77
CA PHE A 126 2.48 10.00 3.82
C PHE A 126 1.91 11.41 3.56
N SER A 127 1.04 11.52 2.55
CA SER A 127 0.40 12.79 2.20
C SER A 127 -0.49 13.31 3.33
N HIS A 128 -1.20 12.41 4.01
CA HIS A 128 -2.04 12.74 5.14
C HIS A 128 -1.25 13.16 6.37
N ASP A 129 -0.12 12.50 6.67
CA ASP A 129 0.80 12.92 7.74
C ASP A 129 1.37 14.33 7.47
N ALA A 130 1.79 14.60 6.23
CA ALA A 130 2.26 15.92 5.81
C ALA A 130 1.16 17.00 5.92
N ARG A 131 -0.08 16.66 5.53
CA ARG A 131 -1.24 17.54 5.64
C ARG A 131 -1.54 17.85 7.11
N ARG A 132 -1.57 16.84 7.99
CA ARG A 132 -1.78 17.02 9.44
C ARG A 132 -0.70 17.88 10.08
N ALA A 133 0.56 17.70 9.71
CA ALA A 133 1.65 18.53 10.20
C ALA A 133 1.44 19.99 9.81
N THR A 134 1.00 20.24 8.57
CA THR A 134 0.71 21.58 8.06
C THR A 134 -0.50 22.21 8.76
N GLU A 135 -1.60 21.48 8.94
CA GLU A 135 -2.79 21.95 9.69
C GLU A 135 -2.45 22.31 11.15
N THR A 136 -1.62 21.49 11.80
CA THR A 136 -1.18 21.73 13.19
C THR A 136 -0.33 23.00 13.28
N ALA A 137 0.63 23.15 12.36
CA ALA A 137 1.50 24.32 12.31
C ALA A 137 0.72 25.61 12.02
N LEU A 138 -0.26 25.54 11.11
CA LEU A 138 -1.16 26.66 10.80
C LEU A 138 -1.98 27.08 12.01
N ARG A 139 -2.51 26.13 12.78
CA ARG A 139 -3.27 26.42 14.00
C ARG A 139 -2.41 27.10 15.06
N GLN A 140 -1.20 26.60 15.30
CA GLN A 140 -0.25 27.22 16.22
C GLN A 140 0.12 28.64 15.80
N TYR A 141 0.26 28.87 14.48
CA TYR A 141 0.47 30.21 13.94
C TYR A 141 -0.72 31.13 14.20
N GLN A 142 -1.96 30.67 13.97
CA GLN A 142 -3.16 31.46 14.24
C GLN A 142 -3.30 31.83 15.72
N GLU A 143 -3.01 30.89 16.62
CA GLU A 143 -3.01 31.12 18.08
C GLU A 143 -1.96 32.17 18.47
N ALA A 144 -0.73 32.06 17.96
CA ALA A 144 0.34 33.03 18.20
C ALA A 144 0.06 34.41 17.58
N TRP A 145 -0.55 34.45 16.39
CA TRP A 145 -0.94 35.68 15.70
C TRP A 145 -2.04 36.44 16.45
N THR A 146 -3.05 35.72 16.95
CA THR A 146 -4.17 36.33 17.69
C THR A 146 -3.71 37.04 18.96
N CYS A 147 -2.65 36.55 19.61
CA CYS A 147 -2.04 37.23 20.75
C CYS A 147 -1.39 38.58 20.38
N GLN A 148 -0.90 38.72 19.15
CA GLN A 148 -0.23 39.93 18.67
C GLN A 148 -1.18 40.91 17.97
N ASP A 149 -2.25 40.42 17.33
CA ASP A 149 -3.31 41.22 16.70
C ASP A 149 -4.72 40.84 17.21
N PRO A 150 -5.09 41.28 18.43
CA PRO A 150 -6.40 40.97 19.01
C PRO A 150 -7.57 41.63 18.27
N LYS A 151 -7.30 42.68 17.50
CA LYS A 151 -8.31 43.45 16.76
C LYS A 151 -8.57 42.90 15.35
N ALA A 152 -7.90 41.81 14.96
CA ALA A 152 -7.97 41.22 13.62
C ALA A 152 -7.76 42.26 12.50
N SER A 153 -6.83 43.19 12.73
CA SER A 153 -6.46 44.24 11.78
C SER A 153 -5.70 43.68 10.56
N GLY A 154 -5.14 42.47 10.67
CA GLY A 154 -4.37 41.81 9.61
C GLY A 154 -2.94 42.33 9.49
N VAL A 155 -2.51 43.22 10.39
CA VAL A 155 -1.19 43.83 10.44
C VAL A 155 -0.65 43.84 11.86
N ILE A 156 0.66 43.65 12.01
CA ILE A 156 1.36 43.71 13.31
C ILE A 156 2.52 44.70 13.24
N SER A 157 2.85 45.32 14.37
CA SER A 157 4.04 46.17 14.47
C SER A 157 5.30 45.35 14.28
N HIS A 158 6.36 45.97 13.75
CA HIS A 158 7.68 45.33 13.61
C HIS A 158 8.21 44.80 14.95
N ASP A 159 7.96 45.49 16.06
CA ASP A 159 8.41 45.05 17.40
C ASP A 159 7.69 43.78 17.88
N SER A 160 6.44 43.58 17.46
CA SER A 160 5.63 42.40 17.76
C SER A 160 6.02 41.17 16.93
N LEU A 161 6.76 41.35 15.82
CA LEU A 161 7.24 40.26 14.97
C LEU A 161 8.19 39.32 15.72
N VAL A 162 9.06 39.88 16.58
CA VAL A 162 9.97 39.08 17.42
C VAL A 162 9.18 38.26 18.45
N GLY A 163 8.15 38.86 19.04
CA GLY A 163 7.23 38.17 19.97
C GLY A 163 6.47 37.02 19.30
N LEU A 164 6.05 37.20 18.04
CA LEU A 164 5.42 36.16 17.23
C LEU A 164 6.38 35.00 16.94
N LEU A 165 7.59 35.30 16.47
CA LEU A 165 8.61 34.29 16.14
C LEU A 165 9.07 33.51 17.37
N MET A 166 9.09 34.12 18.56
CA MET A 166 9.39 33.42 19.82
C MET A 166 8.23 32.59 20.37
N ALA A 167 6.99 32.91 20.00
CA ALA A 167 5.80 32.18 20.44
C ALA A 167 5.51 30.94 19.58
N LEU A 168 6.03 30.89 18.35
CA LEU A 168 5.93 29.74 17.45
C LEU A 168 6.90 28.61 17.86
N PRO A 169 6.48 27.34 17.82
CA PRO A 169 7.39 26.21 17.98
C PRO A 169 8.26 25.99 16.73
N GLU A 170 9.41 25.33 16.89
CA GLU A 170 10.21 24.85 15.75
C GLU A 170 9.35 23.91 14.88
N PRO A 171 9.40 23.99 13.53
CA PRO A 171 10.34 24.69 12.65
C PRO A 171 9.94 26.13 12.23
N LEU A 172 8.81 26.65 12.70
CA LEU A 172 8.30 27.98 12.30
C LEU A 172 8.80 29.13 13.17
N GLY A 173 9.15 28.85 14.43
CA GLY A 173 9.64 29.84 15.38
C GLY A 173 11.12 29.72 15.73
N VAL A 174 11.60 30.68 16.51
CA VAL A 174 13.00 30.77 16.96
C VAL A 174 13.05 30.42 18.45
N SER A 175 13.73 29.31 18.78
CA SER A 175 13.95 28.88 20.16
C SER A 175 14.72 29.93 20.97
N LYS A 176 14.37 30.08 22.26
CA LYS A 176 15.00 31.02 23.22
C LYS A 176 16.52 30.87 23.36
N GLY A 177 17.10 29.74 22.93
CA GLY A 177 18.53 29.44 22.99
C GLY A 177 19.24 29.36 21.62
N ALA A 178 18.54 29.60 20.51
CA ALA A 178 19.17 29.58 19.20
C ALA A 178 20.18 30.74 19.10
N PRO A 179 21.46 30.50 18.75
CA PRO A 179 22.37 31.60 18.49
C PRO A 179 21.73 32.46 17.39
N PHE A 180 21.72 33.78 17.58
CA PHE A 180 21.24 34.83 16.67
C PHE A 180 21.99 34.85 15.32
N ARG A 181 22.37 33.69 14.77
CA ARG A 181 23.08 33.53 13.52
C ARG A 181 22.05 33.57 12.38
N VAL A 182 21.59 34.81 12.17
CA VAL A 182 21.12 35.35 10.90
C VAL A 182 19.81 34.72 10.37
N LEU A 183 18.69 35.12 11.00
CA LEU A 183 17.37 34.98 10.38
C LEU A 183 17.20 36.14 9.36
N MET A 184 17.58 35.93 8.09
CA MET A 184 17.27 36.89 7.02
C MET A 184 15.82 36.69 6.55
N LEU A 185 14.89 37.40 7.17
CA LEU A 185 13.50 37.43 6.75
C LEU A 185 13.25 38.68 5.91
N LYS A 186 12.96 38.48 4.61
CA LYS A 186 12.48 39.55 3.73
C LYS A 186 10.98 39.74 3.99
N VAL A 187 10.65 40.72 4.82
CA VAL A 187 9.25 41.11 5.10
C VAL A 187 8.96 42.41 4.37
N LYS A 188 7.81 42.49 3.70
CA LYS A 188 7.36 43.75 3.07
C LYS A 188 6.58 44.55 4.11
N LEU A 189 7.15 45.69 4.51
CA LEU A 189 6.46 46.62 5.39
C LEU A 189 5.33 47.31 4.61
N VAL A 190 4.15 47.39 5.22
CA VAL A 190 3.02 48.19 4.72
C VAL A 190 3.12 49.54 5.41
N GLU A 191 3.27 50.62 4.64
CA GLU A 191 3.25 51.98 5.20
C GLU A 191 1.83 52.28 5.69
N SER A 192 1.72 52.76 6.93
CA SER A 192 0.46 53.24 7.49
C SER A 192 0.01 54.48 6.71
N LEU A 193 -1.11 54.37 6.00
CA LEU A 193 -1.85 55.51 5.43
C LEU A 193 -2.38 56.44 6.52
#